data_AF-A0A925TIX1-F1
#
_entry.id   AF-A0A925TIX1-F1
#
_cell.length_a   1.000
_cell.length_b   1.000
_cell.length_c   1.000
_cell.angle_alpha   90.00
_cell.angle_beta   90.00
_cell.angle_gamma   90.00
#
_symmetry.space_group_name_H-M   'P 1'
#
loop_
_entity.id
_entity.type
_entity.pdbx_description
1 polymer ?
#
loop_
_entity_poly.entity_id
_entity_poly.type
_entity_poly.pdbx_seq_one_letter_code
_entity_poly.pdbx_strand_id
1 'polypeptide(L)'
;MQRYAHPKSLPRSTDFVLTINDLPVEVLATGVADFALCAMEPGDFPARVELTVKRAGPLSAPTLRPISKKLTATVESSVIRFTLERPEKLSVDFGWGQGKPLYLFAQPPETNPPAPGAAGVVTFPAGQITEVPMLALEDGQTLYLPGGSVFKG
;
A
#
# COMPACT_ATOMS: atom_id res chain seq x y z
N MET A 1 -5.65 -3.73 -12.34
CA MET A 1 -5.04 -3.27 -11.06
C MET A 1 -4.54 -1.85 -11.23
N GLN A 2 -5.06 -0.94 -10.43
CA GLN A 2 -4.61 0.45 -10.35
C GLN A 2 -3.47 0.57 -9.33
N ARG A 3 -2.36 1.18 -9.76
CA ARG A 3 -1.22 1.53 -8.91
C ARG A 3 -1.21 3.03 -8.68
N TYR A 4 -0.85 3.44 -7.48
CA TYR A 4 -0.74 4.86 -7.14
C TYR A 4 0.70 5.33 -7.29
N ALA A 5 0.88 6.47 -7.94
CA ALA A 5 2.17 7.14 -8.00
C ALA A 5 2.32 8.04 -6.78
N HIS A 6 3.40 7.83 -6.01
CA HIS A 6 3.70 8.67 -4.85
C HIS A 6 4.83 9.67 -5.17
N PRO A 7 4.86 10.84 -4.49
CA PRO A 7 5.94 11.81 -4.64
C PRO A 7 7.32 11.17 -4.52
N LYS A 8 8.23 11.46 -5.46
CA LYS A 8 9.59 10.86 -5.50
C LYS A 8 10.46 11.17 -4.26
N SER A 9 10.13 12.23 -3.53
CA SER A 9 10.80 12.62 -2.29
C SER A 9 10.47 11.74 -1.09
N LEU A 10 9.40 10.93 -1.16
CA LEU A 10 9.08 9.99 -0.08
C LEU A 10 10.11 8.85 0.00
N PRO A 11 10.51 8.40 1.20
CA PRO A 11 11.38 7.25 1.35
C PRO A 11 10.73 5.98 0.75
N ARG A 12 11.52 5.23 -0.03
CA ARG A 12 11.15 3.88 -0.49
C ARG A 12 11.80 2.84 0.40
N SER A 13 11.19 1.66 0.48
CA SER A 13 11.79 0.51 1.17
C SER A 13 13.14 0.14 0.58
N THR A 14 14.12 -0.06 1.45
CA THR A 14 15.40 -0.70 1.11
C THR A 14 15.36 -2.21 1.32
N ASP A 15 14.36 -2.70 2.04
CA ASP A 15 14.26 -4.09 2.50
C ASP A 15 13.38 -4.94 1.59
N PHE A 16 12.43 -4.32 0.88
CA PHE A 16 11.38 -5.00 0.13
C PHE A 16 11.26 -4.50 -1.31
N VAL A 17 11.02 -5.43 -2.22
CA VAL A 17 10.54 -5.16 -3.58
C VAL A 17 9.29 -6.01 -3.81
N LEU A 18 8.21 -5.35 -4.21
CA LEU A 18 6.90 -5.96 -4.36
C LEU A 18 6.44 -5.95 -5.82
N THR A 19 5.98 -7.10 -6.29
CA THR A 19 5.16 -7.21 -7.50
C THR A 19 3.83 -7.87 -7.18
N ILE A 20 2.80 -7.47 -7.91
CA ILE A 20 1.49 -8.11 -7.91
C ILE A 20 1.11 -8.34 -9.37
N ASN A 21 0.83 -9.59 -9.75
CA ASN A 21 0.63 -9.99 -11.15
C ASN A 21 1.77 -9.52 -12.06
N ASP A 22 3.01 -9.72 -11.61
CA ASP A 22 4.26 -9.29 -12.28
C ASP A 22 4.39 -7.77 -12.50
N LEU A 23 3.45 -6.96 -11.98
CA LEU A 23 3.50 -5.51 -12.03
C LEU A 23 4.14 -4.95 -10.75
N PRO A 24 5.14 -4.05 -10.85
CA PRO A 24 5.78 -3.47 -9.68
C PRO A 24 4.82 -2.54 -8.94
N VAL A 25 4.76 -2.70 -7.61
CA VAL A 25 4.02 -1.83 -6.69
C VAL A 25 5.03 -1.12 -5.79
N GLU A 26 4.93 0.20 -5.68
CA GLU A 26 5.83 0.97 -4.82
C GLU A 26 5.66 0.55 -3.35
N VAL A 27 6.79 0.32 -2.68
CA VAL A 27 6.84 0.12 -1.23
C VAL A 27 7.47 1.36 -0.60
N LEU A 28 6.68 2.08 0.18
CA LEU A 28 7.11 3.25 0.93
C LEU A 28 7.64 2.85 2.30
N ALA A 29 8.66 3.57 2.78
CA ALA A 29 9.27 3.33 4.07
C ALA A 29 8.87 4.39 5.10
N THR A 30 8.60 3.94 6.33
CA THR A 30 8.37 4.84 7.48
C THR A 30 9.25 4.44 8.66
N GLY A 31 9.17 5.19 9.76
CA GLY A 31 9.87 4.88 11.00
C GLY A 31 9.48 3.53 11.63
N VAL A 32 8.25 3.05 11.40
CA VAL A 32 7.67 1.92 12.14
C VAL A 32 7.28 0.73 11.26
N ALA A 33 6.93 0.97 9.99
CA ALA A 33 6.54 -0.06 9.04
C ALA A 33 6.83 0.39 7.60
N ASP A 34 7.05 -0.57 6.73
CA ASP A 34 6.97 -0.31 5.29
C ASP A 34 5.54 -0.59 4.83
N PHE A 35 5.09 0.05 3.76
CA PHE A 35 3.75 -0.18 3.24
C PHE A 35 3.65 -0.03 1.73
N ALA A 36 2.67 -0.73 1.16
CA ALA A 36 2.33 -0.67 -0.25
C ALA A 36 0.81 -0.48 -0.41
N LEU A 37 0.42 0.27 -1.44
CA LEU A 37 -0.97 0.61 -1.73
C LEU A 37 -1.30 0.33 -3.20
N CYS A 38 -2.43 -0.33 -3.44
CA CYS A 38 -3.00 -0.50 -4.78
C CYS A 38 -4.52 -0.67 -4.71
N ALA A 39 -5.20 -0.47 -5.84
CA ALA A 39 -6.59 -0.82 -6.00
C ALA A 39 -6.75 -1.97 -7.02
N MET A 40 -7.65 -2.89 -6.72
CA MET A 40 -7.82 -4.15 -7.44
C MET A 40 -9.29 -4.36 -7.80
N GLU A 41 -9.55 -4.58 -9.07
CA GLU A 41 -10.87 -4.90 -9.63
C GLU A 41 -11.11 -6.42 -9.61
N PRO A 42 -12.36 -6.90 -9.74
CA PRO A 42 -12.65 -8.33 -9.78
C PRO A 42 -11.83 -9.12 -10.81
N GLY A 43 -11.48 -8.51 -11.94
CA GLY A 43 -10.66 -9.13 -12.99
C GLY A 43 -9.17 -9.27 -12.67
N ASP A 44 -8.69 -8.71 -11.55
CA ASP A 44 -7.30 -8.82 -11.12
C ASP A 44 -7.00 -10.12 -10.36
N PHE A 45 -8.02 -10.90 -10.02
CA PHE A 45 -7.93 -12.08 -9.15
C PHE A 45 -8.04 -13.39 -9.95
N PRO A 46 -7.35 -14.47 -9.53
CA PRO A 46 -6.45 -14.56 -8.37
C PRO A 46 -5.16 -13.76 -8.58
N ALA A 47 -4.80 -12.93 -7.61
CA ALA A 47 -3.66 -12.03 -7.71
C ALA A 47 -2.42 -12.64 -7.08
N ARG A 48 -1.37 -12.86 -7.88
CA ARG A 48 -0.08 -13.38 -7.41
C ARG A 48 0.72 -12.25 -6.78
N VAL A 49 0.95 -12.34 -5.48
CA VAL A 49 1.84 -11.43 -4.75
C VAL A 49 3.22 -12.06 -4.64
N GLU A 50 4.23 -11.32 -5.08
CA GLU A 50 5.63 -11.71 -4.95
C GLU A 50 6.44 -10.61 -4.26
N LEU A 51 7.02 -10.96 -3.12
CA LEU A 51 7.78 -10.06 -2.28
C LEU A 51 9.23 -10.54 -2.21
N THR A 52 10.13 -9.80 -2.83
CA THR A 52 11.57 -10.03 -2.70
C THR A 52 12.10 -9.30 -1.47
N VAL A 53 12.70 -10.05 -0.56
CA VAL A 53 13.39 -9.54 0.64
C VAL A 53 14.86 -9.32 0.31
N LYS A 54 15.35 -8.08 0.49
CA LYS A 54 16.75 -7.71 0.21
C LYS A 54 17.69 -7.94 1.39
N ARG A 55 17.14 -8.11 2.60
CA ARG A 55 17.92 -8.39 3.80
C ARG A 55 18.63 -9.75 3.68
N ALA A 56 19.92 -9.78 4.00
CA ALA A 56 20.68 -11.02 4.04
C ALA A 56 20.28 -11.88 5.26
N GLY A 57 20.27 -13.20 5.07
CA GLY A 57 20.00 -14.18 6.11
C GLY A 57 18.89 -15.16 5.74
N PRO A 58 18.67 -16.18 6.58
CA PRO A 58 17.61 -17.16 6.36
C PRO A 58 16.24 -16.48 6.47
N LEU A 59 15.34 -16.84 5.56
CA LEU A 59 13.97 -16.33 5.51
C LEU A 59 12.99 -17.45 5.82
N SER A 60 12.12 -17.22 6.80
CA SER A 60 11.00 -18.10 7.11
C SER A 60 9.71 -17.53 6.54
N ALA A 61 8.70 -18.38 6.36
CA ALA A 61 7.38 -17.94 5.92
C ALA A 61 6.82 -16.89 6.90
N PRO A 62 6.42 -15.70 6.40
CA PRO A 62 5.84 -14.68 7.27
C PRO A 62 4.45 -15.11 7.74
N THR A 63 4.02 -14.56 8.87
CA THR A 63 2.63 -14.62 9.30
C THR A 63 1.84 -13.53 8.58
N LEU A 64 0.84 -13.91 7.79
CA LEU A 64 -0.09 -12.99 7.16
C LEU A 64 -1.26 -12.68 8.11
N ARG A 65 -1.35 -11.43 8.55
CA ARG A 65 -2.39 -10.99 9.50
C ARG A 65 -3.47 -10.15 8.80
N PRO A 66 -4.75 -10.24 9.21
CA PRO A 66 -5.26 -11.07 10.31
C PRO A 66 -5.32 -12.56 9.96
N ILE A 67 -4.98 -13.42 10.92
CA ILE A 67 -4.90 -14.89 10.77
C ILE A 67 -6.25 -15.49 10.34
N SER A 68 -7.36 -14.83 10.66
CA SER A 68 -8.71 -15.23 10.25
C SER A 68 -8.90 -15.32 8.74
N LYS A 69 -8.04 -14.66 7.94
CA LYS A 69 -8.05 -14.76 6.47
C LYS A 69 -7.49 -16.07 5.94
N LYS A 70 -6.82 -16.87 6.79
CA LYS A 70 -6.27 -18.20 6.45
C LYS A 70 -5.37 -18.19 5.21
N LEU A 71 -4.71 -17.07 4.95
CA LEU A 71 -3.71 -16.96 3.89
C LEU A 71 -2.39 -17.56 4.35
N THR A 72 -1.74 -18.29 3.46
CA THR A 72 -0.42 -18.88 3.68
C THR A 72 0.54 -18.37 2.63
N ALA A 73 1.79 -18.14 3.02
CA ALA A 73 2.86 -17.78 2.11
C ALA A 73 3.87 -18.92 1.98
N THR A 74 4.43 -19.06 0.78
CA THR A 74 5.60 -19.91 0.53
C THR A 74 6.86 -19.06 0.43
N VAL A 75 8.01 -19.65 0.72
CA VAL A 75 9.31 -18.99 0.64
C VAL A 75 10.25 -19.81 -0.21
N GLU A 76 10.91 -19.14 -1.14
CA GLU A 76 11.97 -19.71 -1.97
C GLU A 76 13.14 -18.73 -1.99
N SER A 77 14.26 -19.13 -1.39
CA SER A 77 15.43 -18.26 -1.17
C SER A 77 15.03 -16.95 -0.47
N SER A 78 15.06 -15.82 -1.17
CA SER A 78 14.72 -14.48 -0.66
C SER A 78 13.33 -14.01 -1.09
N VAL A 79 12.54 -14.87 -1.73
CA VAL A 79 11.25 -14.50 -2.32
C VAL A 79 10.11 -15.17 -1.57
N ILE A 80 9.15 -14.35 -1.16
CA ILE A 80 7.91 -14.78 -0.51
C ILE A 80 6.77 -14.67 -1.51
N ARG A 81 5.93 -15.71 -1.61
CA ARG A 81 4.78 -15.74 -2.53
C ARG A 81 3.50 -16.13 -1.82
N PHE A 82 2.41 -15.47 -2.18
CA PHE A 82 1.05 -15.83 -1.77
C PHE A 82 0.04 -15.27 -2.78
N THR A 83 -1.21 -15.71 -2.67
CA THR A 83 -2.29 -15.29 -3.58
C THR A 83 -3.36 -14.53 -2.82
N LEU A 84 -3.89 -13.47 -3.43
CA LEU A 84 -5.11 -12.82 -2.98
C LEU A 84 -6.26 -13.24 -3.90
N GLU A 85 -7.42 -13.57 -3.32
CA GLU A 85 -8.65 -13.93 -4.07
C GLU A 85 -9.62 -12.75 -4.20
N ARG A 86 -9.34 -11.66 -3.49
CA ARG A 86 -10.15 -10.43 -3.42
C ARG A 86 -9.30 -9.31 -2.81
N PRO A 87 -9.79 -8.06 -2.76
CA PRO A 87 -9.08 -7.00 -2.06
C PRO A 87 -8.88 -7.35 -0.58
N GLU A 88 -7.64 -7.20 -0.10
CA GLU A 88 -7.28 -7.50 1.27
C GLU A 88 -6.32 -6.44 1.83
N LYS A 89 -6.55 -6.07 3.09
CA LYS A 89 -5.60 -5.31 3.93
C LYS A 89 -4.85 -6.30 4.81
N LEU A 90 -3.53 -6.36 4.69
CA LEU A 90 -2.69 -7.34 5.38
C LEU A 90 -1.51 -6.68 6.09
N SER A 91 -1.13 -7.26 7.22
CA SER A 91 0.21 -7.10 7.78
C SER A 91 1.00 -8.36 7.49
N VAL A 92 2.14 -8.21 6.81
CA VAL A 92 3.11 -9.27 6.57
C VAL A 92 4.15 -9.18 7.69
N ASP A 93 4.07 -10.12 8.63
CA ASP A 93 4.90 -10.17 9.82
C ASP A 93 6.00 -11.24 9.64
N PHE A 94 7.25 -10.79 9.52
CA PHE A 94 8.40 -11.67 9.23
C PHE A 94 9.00 -12.31 10.49
N GLY A 95 8.47 -12.03 11.70
CA GLY A 95 8.96 -12.61 12.95
C GLY A 95 10.39 -12.18 13.33
N TRP A 96 10.92 -11.09 12.76
CA TRP A 96 12.31 -10.66 12.89
C TRP A 96 12.66 -9.98 14.23
N GLY A 97 11.90 -10.20 15.30
CA GLY A 97 12.07 -9.50 16.57
C GLY A 97 11.86 -8.00 16.40
N GLN A 98 12.96 -7.23 16.22
CA GLN A 98 12.94 -5.78 15.98
C GLN A 98 12.71 -5.36 14.52
N GLY A 99 12.45 -6.31 13.61
CA GLY A 99 12.17 -5.98 12.21
C GLY A 99 10.80 -5.35 12.01
N LYS A 100 10.71 -4.41 11.06
CA LYS A 100 9.45 -3.75 10.69
C LYS A 100 8.54 -4.69 9.89
N PRO A 101 7.21 -4.68 10.11
CA PRO A 101 6.29 -5.37 9.23
C PRO A 101 6.15 -4.63 7.89
N LEU A 102 5.60 -5.31 6.90
CA LEU A 102 5.10 -4.70 5.67
C LEU A 102 3.57 -4.68 5.69
N TYR A 103 2.97 -3.51 5.57
CA TYR A 103 1.52 -3.38 5.37
C TYR A 103 1.18 -3.37 3.88
N LEU A 104 0.40 -4.35 3.43
CA LEU A 104 -0.13 -4.42 2.08
C LEU A 104 -1.60 -3.99 2.09
N PHE A 105 -1.90 -2.87 1.46
CA PHE A 105 -3.25 -2.35 1.31
C PHE A 105 -3.71 -2.53 -0.14
N ALA A 106 -4.17 -3.74 -0.47
CA ALA A 106 -4.87 -4.03 -1.72
C ALA A 106 -6.36 -3.71 -1.53
N GLN A 107 -6.78 -2.55 -2.00
CA GLN A 107 -8.12 -2.00 -1.79
C GLN A 107 -9.04 -2.32 -2.97
N PRO A 108 -10.37 -2.34 -2.78
CA PRO A 108 -11.28 -2.24 -3.91
C PRO A 108 -11.08 -0.89 -4.63
N PRO A 109 -11.51 -0.76 -5.90
CA PRO A 109 -11.48 0.51 -6.60
C PRO A 109 -12.36 1.53 -5.89
N GLU A 110 -11.96 2.80 -5.96
CA GLU A 110 -12.78 3.89 -5.45
C GLU A 110 -14.09 4.00 -6.25
N THR A 111 -15.20 4.18 -5.53
CA THR A 111 -16.53 4.36 -6.12
C THR A 111 -17.02 5.76 -5.88
N ASN A 112 -17.50 6.42 -6.93
CA ASN A 112 -18.07 7.77 -6.88
C ASN A 112 -17.13 8.85 -6.32
N PRO A 113 -15.88 8.98 -6.84
CA PRO A 113 -15.02 10.09 -6.44
C PRO A 113 -15.68 11.44 -6.80
N PRO A 114 -15.41 12.52 -6.03
CA PRO A 114 -15.86 13.85 -6.41
C PRO A 114 -15.42 14.22 -7.83
N ALA A 115 -16.31 14.88 -8.58
CA ALA A 115 -15.96 15.39 -9.89
C ALA A 115 -14.83 16.43 -9.78
N PRO A 116 -13.90 16.50 -10.75
CA PRO A 116 -12.89 17.56 -10.78
C PRO A 116 -13.56 18.94 -10.71
N GLY A 117 -13.17 19.74 -9.70
CA GLY A 117 -13.75 21.08 -9.49
C GLY A 117 -15.16 21.09 -8.90
N ALA A 118 -15.65 19.98 -8.33
CA ALA A 118 -16.93 19.95 -7.63
C ALA A 118 -17.02 21.04 -6.56
N ALA A 119 -18.17 21.73 -6.50
CA ALA A 119 -18.40 22.81 -5.55
C ALA A 119 -18.25 22.30 -4.10
N GLY A 120 -17.55 23.06 -3.27
CA GLY A 120 -17.29 22.70 -1.87
C GLY A 120 -16.23 21.61 -1.67
N VAL A 121 -15.54 21.16 -2.73
CA VAL A 121 -14.50 20.13 -2.63
C VAL A 121 -13.11 20.74 -2.76
N VAL A 122 -12.32 20.64 -1.69
CA VAL A 122 -10.89 20.95 -1.70
C VAL A 122 -10.16 19.67 -2.09
N THR A 123 -9.45 19.67 -3.22
CA THR A 123 -8.70 18.49 -3.69
C THR A 123 -7.21 18.73 -3.55
N PHE A 124 -6.50 17.81 -2.89
CA PHE A 124 -5.04 17.76 -3.00
C PHE A 124 -4.63 16.75 -4.06
N PRO A 125 -3.78 17.12 -5.03
CA PRO A 125 -3.56 16.29 -6.20
C PRO A 125 -2.75 15.02 -5.89
N ALA A 126 -3.09 13.94 -6.59
CA ALA A 126 -2.35 12.68 -6.55
C ALA A 126 -0.88 12.87 -6.95
N GLY A 127 0.02 12.13 -6.31
CA GLY A 127 1.45 12.16 -6.61
C GLY A 127 2.18 13.42 -6.11
N GLN A 128 1.51 14.28 -5.35
CA GLN A 128 2.10 15.50 -4.76
C GLN A 128 2.07 15.47 -3.24
N ILE A 129 3.03 16.20 -2.64
CA ILE A 129 3.02 16.52 -1.21
C ILE A 129 2.34 17.87 -1.06
N THR A 130 1.28 17.91 -0.28
CA THR A 130 0.66 19.15 0.21
C THR A 130 0.97 19.27 1.69
N GLU A 131 1.64 20.35 2.08
CA GLU A 131 2.04 20.60 3.47
C GLU A 131 1.38 21.89 3.96
N VAL A 132 0.46 21.75 4.92
CA VAL A 132 -0.29 22.87 5.49
C VAL A 132 -0.35 22.65 7.01
N PRO A 133 0.28 23.51 7.83
CA PRO A 133 0.35 23.32 9.30
C PRO A 133 -1.01 23.26 9.99
N MET A 134 -2.03 23.90 9.41
CA MET A 134 -3.41 23.83 9.88
C MET A 134 -4.33 24.02 8.69
N LEU A 135 -5.04 22.95 8.32
CA LEU A 135 -6.09 23.02 7.30
C LEU A 135 -7.41 23.43 7.97
N ALA A 136 -7.86 24.66 7.71
CA ALA A 136 -9.18 25.12 8.09
C ALA A 136 -10.17 24.89 6.93
N LEU A 137 -11.14 24.01 7.14
CA LEU A 137 -12.26 23.81 6.22
C LEU A 137 -13.47 24.60 6.72
N GLU A 138 -14.26 25.13 5.78
CA GLU A 138 -15.55 25.74 6.07
C GLU A 138 -16.65 24.66 6.22
N ASP A 139 -17.75 25.02 6.89
CA ASP A 139 -18.91 24.14 7.05
C ASP A 139 -19.41 23.61 5.69
N GLY A 140 -19.54 22.28 5.59
CA GLY A 140 -20.00 21.61 4.37
C GLY A 140 -18.92 21.36 3.32
N GLN A 141 -17.66 21.74 3.56
CA GLN A 141 -16.57 21.40 2.65
C GLN A 141 -16.11 19.94 2.80
N THR A 142 -15.66 19.35 1.70
CA THR A 142 -15.02 18.02 1.64
C THR A 142 -13.56 18.17 1.25
N LEU A 143 -12.64 17.63 2.06
CA LEU A 143 -11.28 17.39 1.61
C LEU A 143 -11.21 16.06 0.87
N TYR A 144 -10.79 16.10 -0.38
CA TYR A 144 -10.60 14.92 -1.22
C TYR A 144 -9.11 14.66 -1.49
N LEU A 145 -8.69 13.43 -1.21
CA LEU A 145 -7.31 12.93 -1.36
C LEU A 145 -7.32 11.73 -2.31
N PRO A 146 -7.24 11.94 -3.64
CA PRO A 146 -7.10 10.85 -4.58
C PRO A 146 -5.88 9.99 -4.26
N GLY A 147 -5.93 8.71 -4.63
CA GLY A 147 -4.85 7.77 -4.31
C GLY A 147 -3.46 8.23 -4.79
N GLY A 148 -2.47 8.16 -3.91
CA GLY A 148 -1.12 8.69 -4.13
C GLY A 148 -0.90 10.13 -3.66
N SER A 149 -1.95 10.82 -3.19
CA SER A 149 -1.81 12.12 -2.52
C SER A 149 -1.13 11.95 -1.16
N VAL A 150 -0.29 12.92 -0.79
CA VAL A 150 0.37 12.96 0.52
C VAL A 150 0.06 14.30 1.16
N PHE A 151 -0.81 14.28 2.15
CA PHE A 151 -1.08 15.45 2.98
C PHE A 151 -0.26 15.38 4.26
N LYS A 152 0.47 16.46 4.55
CA LYS A 152 1.16 16.70 5.81
C LYS A 152 0.50 17.89 6.51
N GLY A 153 -0.03 17.66 7.69
CA GLY A 153 -0.61 18.68 8.55
C GLY A 153 -0.55 18.25 10.00
#